data_AF-A0A4S2EBB5-F1
#
_entry.id   AF-A0A4S2EBB5-F1
#
_cell.length_a   1.000
_cell.length_b   1.000
_cell.length_c   1.000
_cell.angle_alpha   90.00
_cell.angle_beta   90.00
_cell.angle_gamma   90.00
#
_symmetry.space_group_name_H-M   'P 1'
#
loop_
_entity.id
_entity.type
_entity.pdbx_description
1 polymer ?
#
loop_
_entity_poly.entity_id
_entity_poly.type
_entity_poly.pdbx_seq_one_letter_code
_entity_poly.pdbx_strand_id
1 'polypeptide(L)'
;MAYINFPIKLLKKIEPLLEEYFSYERSMFHLEFEEIHNIYIQNGKYSKEQEETYLAVPSFKQSYIETSLNTEKMYETMMQVGKAIMLDFGDYDFNKILQMYFDFVDEESVTETDWNIAYSLVMVAAIYHKYVNSDGFFDSRDFLVNDLQSVYNTFVRPDLLKLYEMFHDKKQIKSNTIRIEYNNEVITLDNCDNWFMNMITPYLDKYLGVSSLEEAQKELEEDYPTKGRKGRKKNSIVADWILWQTSQLLQLSSFADANVQINKSQAAFLLDYMKYLGLIEEDSQKDDMLNLRATLNNLKKNNPKFSWWNIPKQKESPNNPFNADIHRAW
;
A
#
# COMPACT_ATOMS: atom_id res chain seq x y z
N MET A 1 6.30 1.50 -20.06
CA MET A 1 5.58 0.75 -19.02
C MET A 1 5.52 -0.69 -19.48
N ALA A 2 6.11 -1.59 -18.71
CA ALA A 2 6.11 -3.03 -19.00
C ALA A 2 4.82 -3.64 -18.44
N TYR A 3 3.85 -3.93 -19.32
CA TYR A 3 2.66 -4.67 -18.97
C TYR A 3 2.87 -6.17 -19.21
N ILE A 4 2.40 -7.00 -18.29
CA ILE A 4 2.47 -8.46 -18.44
C ILE A 4 1.11 -9.07 -18.14
N ASN A 5 0.69 -9.95 -19.04
CA ASN A 5 -0.47 -10.81 -18.82
C ASN A 5 -0.07 -11.96 -17.88
N PHE A 6 -0.24 -11.76 -16.58
CA PHE A 6 0.07 -12.74 -15.56
C PHE A 6 -1.04 -13.80 -15.48
N PRO A 7 -0.75 -15.09 -15.68
CA PRO A 7 -1.77 -16.13 -15.72
C PRO A 7 -2.51 -16.30 -14.38
N ILE A 8 -3.85 -16.28 -14.40
CA ILE A 8 -4.68 -16.49 -13.20
C ILE A 8 -4.45 -17.89 -12.60
N LYS A 9 -4.16 -18.89 -13.44
CA LYS A 9 -3.80 -20.23 -12.96
C LYS A 9 -2.54 -20.22 -12.09
N LEU A 10 -1.57 -19.36 -12.38
CA LEU A 10 -0.38 -19.18 -11.54
C LEU A 10 -0.73 -18.37 -10.30
N LEU A 11 -1.52 -17.30 -10.43
CA LEU A 11 -1.98 -16.49 -9.29
C LEU A 11 -2.66 -17.37 -8.22
N LYS A 12 -3.57 -18.26 -8.64
CA LYS A 12 -4.22 -19.23 -7.74
C LYS A 12 -3.25 -20.12 -6.97
N LYS A 13 -2.14 -20.52 -7.59
CA LYS A 13 -1.14 -21.38 -6.94
C LYS A 13 -0.36 -20.62 -5.87
N ILE A 14 -0.03 -19.36 -6.14
CA ILE A 14 0.83 -18.55 -5.27
C ILE A 14 0.06 -17.68 -4.27
N GLU A 15 -1.25 -17.51 -4.46
CA GLU A 15 -2.12 -16.70 -3.59
C GLU A 15 -1.97 -17.05 -2.10
N PRO A 16 -1.93 -18.34 -1.68
CA PRO A 16 -1.69 -18.67 -0.27
C PRO A 16 -0.35 -18.14 0.28
N LEU A 17 0.72 -18.15 -0.52
CA LEU A 17 2.02 -17.60 -0.12
C LEU A 17 1.97 -16.08 -0.03
N LEU A 18 1.24 -15.43 -0.94
CA LEU A 18 1.07 -13.99 -0.93
C LEU A 18 0.26 -13.52 0.29
N GLU A 19 -0.80 -14.25 0.65
CA GLU A 19 -1.61 -13.99 1.84
C GLU A 19 -0.77 -14.18 3.12
N GLU A 20 -0.07 -15.31 3.23
CA GLU A 20 0.70 -15.68 4.43
C GLU A 20 1.88 -14.73 4.67
N TYR A 21 2.71 -14.50 3.65
CA TYR A 21 3.96 -13.76 3.81
C TYR A 21 3.78 -12.27 3.53
N PHE A 22 2.87 -11.87 2.65
CA PHE A 22 2.77 -10.47 2.24
C PHE A 22 1.44 -9.83 2.55
N SER A 23 0.50 -10.49 3.23
CA SER A 23 -0.84 -9.92 3.53
C SER A 23 -1.52 -9.40 2.26
N TYR A 24 -1.37 -10.14 1.16
CA TYR A 24 -2.00 -9.83 -0.12
C TYR A 24 -3.53 -9.88 -0.02
N GLU A 25 -4.17 -8.95 -0.71
CA GLU A 25 -5.60 -8.94 -0.93
C GLU A 25 -5.87 -8.65 -2.41
N ARG A 26 -6.84 -9.35 -3.01
CA ARG A 26 -7.19 -9.17 -4.42
C ARG A 26 -7.61 -7.74 -4.78
N SER A 27 -8.14 -7.00 -3.80
CA SER A 27 -8.47 -5.56 -3.89
C SER A 27 -7.26 -4.68 -4.26
N MET A 28 -6.03 -5.11 -4.02
CA MET A 28 -4.82 -4.40 -4.46
C MET A 28 -4.69 -4.32 -5.99
N PHE A 29 -5.38 -5.22 -6.70
CA PHE A 29 -5.48 -5.28 -8.17
C PHE A 29 -6.93 -5.14 -8.65
N HIS A 30 -7.70 -4.25 -8.01
CA HIS A 30 -9.12 -4.07 -8.31
C HIS A 30 -9.38 -3.79 -9.78
N LEU A 31 -8.66 -2.84 -10.39
CA LEU A 31 -8.87 -2.48 -11.80
C LEU A 31 -8.49 -3.62 -12.75
N GLU A 32 -7.47 -4.41 -12.41
CA GLU A 32 -7.07 -5.57 -13.20
C GLU A 32 -8.15 -6.65 -13.19
N PHE A 33 -8.82 -6.86 -12.05
CA PHE A 33 -9.98 -7.75 -11.97
C PHE A 33 -11.24 -7.15 -12.60
N GLU A 34 -11.46 -5.84 -12.46
CA GLU A 34 -12.58 -5.12 -13.08
C GLU A 34 -12.50 -5.18 -14.61
N GLU A 35 -11.31 -5.09 -15.19
CA GLU A 35 -11.13 -5.22 -16.63
C GLU A 35 -11.56 -6.60 -17.14
N ILE A 36 -11.14 -7.69 -16.47
CA ILE A 36 -11.60 -9.04 -16.82
C ILE A 36 -13.11 -9.15 -16.66
N HIS A 37 -13.67 -8.56 -15.59
CA HIS A 37 -15.09 -8.57 -15.34
C HIS A 37 -15.86 -7.87 -16.46
N ASN A 38 -15.41 -6.71 -16.90
CA ASN A 38 -15.98 -5.98 -18.02
C ASN A 38 -15.92 -6.79 -19.32
N ILE A 39 -14.79 -7.43 -19.62
CA ILE A 39 -14.67 -8.31 -20.80
C ILE A 39 -15.66 -9.49 -20.70
N TYR A 40 -15.82 -10.06 -19.50
CA TYR A 40 -16.68 -11.23 -19.27
C TYR A 40 -18.18 -10.93 -19.43
N ILE A 41 -18.67 -9.80 -18.90
CA ILE A 41 -20.12 -9.50 -18.87
C ILE A 41 -20.62 -8.64 -20.04
N GLN A 42 -19.72 -8.10 -20.86
CA GLN A 42 -20.04 -7.19 -21.97
C GLN A 42 -19.80 -7.86 -23.34
N ASN A 43 -20.36 -9.07 -23.54
CA ASN A 43 -20.22 -9.82 -24.79
C ASN A 43 -20.52 -8.95 -26.03
N GLY A 44 -19.57 -8.98 -26.98
CA GLY A 44 -19.63 -8.27 -28.25
C GLY A 44 -19.13 -6.82 -28.21
N LYS A 45 -18.69 -6.30 -27.04
CA LYS A 45 -18.03 -4.99 -26.94
C LYS A 45 -16.51 -5.03 -27.08
N TYR A 46 -15.89 -6.14 -26.70
CA TYR A 46 -14.44 -6.34 -26.76
C TYR A 46 -14.07 -7.17 -28.00
N SER A 47 -12.81 -7.08 -28.43
CA SER A 47 -12.33 -7.89 -29.55
C SER A 47 -12.22 -9.37 -29.14
N LYS A 48 -12.34 -10.28 -30.12
CA LYS A 48 -12.14 -11.72 -29.89
C LYS A 48 -10.75 -12.02 -29.32
N GLU A 49 -9.74 -11.28 -29.75
CA GLU A 49 -8.37 -11.39 -29.24
C GLU A 49 -8.29 -11.06 -27.75
N GLN A 50 -8.97 -10.00 -27.30
CA GLN A 50 -9.05 -9.67 -25.86
C GLN A 50 -9.78 -10.76 -25.07
N GLU A 51 -10.90 -11.26 -25.58
CA GLU A 51 -11.61 -12.37 -24.92
C GLU A 51 -10.73 -13.62 -24.81
N GLU A 52 -10.03 -14.02 -25.88
CA GLU A 52 -9.12 -15.17 -25.88
C GLU A 52 -7.87 -14.96 -25.01
N THR A 53 -7.45 -13.71 -24.81
CA THR A 53 -6.32 -13.35 -23.94
C THR A 53 -6.70 -13.42 -22.47
N TYR A 54 -7.84 -12.85 -22.10
CA TYR A 54 -8.20 -12.60 -20.70
C TYR A 54 -9.24 -13.57 -20.13
N LEU A 55 -9.99 -14.30 -20.96
CA LEU A 55 -11.01 -15.25 -20.49
C LEU A 55 -10.64 -16.70 -20.78
N ALA A 56 -10.98 -17.58 -19.84
CA ALA A 56 -10.91 -19.03 -19.98
C ALA A 56 -12.24 -19.64 -20.46
N VAL A 57 -13.31 -18.84 -20.48
CA VAL A 57 -14.67 -19.22 -20.88
C VAL A 57 -15.25 -18.14 -21.80
N PRO A 58 -16.27 -18.44 -22.61
CA PRO A 58 -16.92 -17.42 -23.44
C PRO A 58 -17.52 -16.29 -22.61
N SER A 59 -17.40 -15.05 -23.10
CA SER A 59 -18.13 -13.90 -22.54
C SER A 59 -19.64 -14.09 -22.70
N PHE A 60 -20.42 -13.50 -21.81
CA PHE A 60 -21.87 -13.46 -21.95
C PHE A 60 -22.37 -12.02 -21.74
N LYS A 61 -23.62 -11.76 -22.13
CA LYS A 61 -24.21 -10.44 -21.97
C LYS A 61 -25.08 -10.43 -20.71
N GLN A 62 -24.64 -9.75 -19.67
CA GLN A 62 -25.47 -9.50 -18.48
C GLN A 62 -26.21 -8.16 -18.63
N SER A 63 -27.53 -8.15 -18.47
CA SER A 63 -28.35 -6.93 -18.59
C SER A 63 -28.38 -6.06 -17.32
N TYR A 64 -27.97 -6.62 -16.17
CA TYR A 64 -27.97 -5.97 -14.87
C TYR A 64 -26.68 -6.32 -14.10
N ILE A 65 -25.99 -5.31 -13.56
CA ILE A 65 -24.69 -5.47 -12.88
C ILE A 65 -24.92 -5.94 -11.43
N GLU A 66 -25.39 -7.18 -11.26
CA GLU A 66 -25.55 -7.77 -9.92
C GLU A 66 -24.20 -8.14 -9.28
N THR A 67 -23.16 -8.30 -10.11
CA THR A 67 -21.80 -8.67 -9.70
C THR A 67 -20.94 -7.47 -9.25
N SER A 68 -21.28 -6.23 -9.58
CA SER A 68 -20.54 -5.05 -9.09
C SER A 68 -20.94 -4.60 -7.68
N LEU A 69 -22.07 -5.09 -7.16
CA LEU A 69 -22.52 -4.76 -5.80
C LEU A 69 -21.79 -5.58 -4.72
N ASN A 70 -21.08 -6.65 -5.11
CA ASN A 70 -20.26 -7.45 -4.21
C ASN A 70 -18.88 -7.71 -4.86
N THR A 71 -17.92 -6.85 -4.53
CA THR A 71 -16.55 -6.88 -5.05
C THR A 71 -15.83 -8.20 -4.76
N GLU A 72 -16.08 -8.82 -3.60
CA GLU A 72 -15.46 -10.11 -3.27
C GLU A 72 -15.96 -11.22 -4.20
N LYS A 73 -17.28 -11.27 -4.42
CA LYS A 73 -17.87 -12.21 -5.36
C LYS A 73 -17.39 -11.97 -6.79
N MET A 74 -17.14 -10.71 -7.17
CA MET A 74 -16.53 -10.37 -8.45
C MET A 74 -15.13 -10.99 -8.56
N TYR A 75 -14.25 -10.79 -7.57
CA TYR A 75 -12.90 -11.36 -7.57
C TYR A 75 -12.94 -12.90 -7.67
N GLU A 76 -13.76 -13.56 -6.86
CA GLU A 76 -13.94 -15.01 -6.91
C GLU A 76 -14.39 -15.50 -8.30
N THR A 77 -15.34 -14.79 -8.90
CA THR A 77 -15.81 -15.12 -10.25
C THR A 77 -14.67 -14.95 -11.26
N MET A 78 -13.92 -13.85 -11.20
CA MET A 78 -12.81 -13.58 -12.12
C MET A 78 -11.67 -14.57 -11.98
N MET A 79 -11.39 -15.01 -10.76
CA MET A 79 -10.46 -16.11 -10.53
C MET A 79 -10.93 -17.38 -11.24
N GLN A 80 -12.23 -17.67 -11.29
CA GLN A 80 -12.74 -18.87 -11.98
C GLN A 80 -12.75 -18.76 -13.50
N VAL A 81 -13.17 -17.61 -14.04
CA VAL A 81 -13.46 -17.44 -15.47
C VAL A 81 -12.34 -16.78 -16.26
N GLY A 82 -11.42 -16.09 -15.58
CA GLY A 82 -10.31 -15.39 -16.21
C GLY A 82 -9.12 -16.29 -16.52
N LYS A 83 -8.33 -15.87 -17.51
CA LYS A 83 -7.12 -16.54 -17.99
C LYS A 83 -5.86 -15.83 -17.53
N ALA A 84 -5.84 -14.50 -17.52
CA ALA A 84 -4.74 -13.67 -17.07
C ALA A 84 -5.23 -12.33 -16.53
N ILE A 85 -4.48 -11.71 -15.62
CA ILE A 85 -4.60 -10.30 -15.22
C ILE A 85 -3.48 -9.51 -15.88
N MET A 86 -3.74 -8.26 -16.30
CA MET A 86 -2.71 -7.39 -16.86
C MET A 86 -2.06 -6.58 -15.75
N LEU A 87 -0.82 -6.91 -15.40
CA LEU A 87 -0.07 -6.24 -14.35
C LEU A 87 0.79 -5.11 -14.91
N ASP A 88 0.79 -3.97 -14.22
CA ASP A 88 1.76 -2.89 -14.44
C ASP A 88 2.92 -3.02 -13.45
N PHE A 89 4.12 -3.20 -14.01
CA PHE A 89 5.37 -3.29 -13.26
C PHE A 89 6.16 -1.98 -13.25
N GLY A 90 5.68 -0.95 -13.95
CA GLY A 90 6.42 0.28 -14.17
C GLY A 90 7.74 0.04 -14.88
N ASP A 91 8.83 0.26 -14.14
CA ASP A 91 10.21 0.10 -14.59
C ASP A 91 10.81 -1.26 -14.21
N TYR A 92 10.09 -2.10 -13.46
CA TYR A 92 10.56 -3.46 -13.16
C TYR A 92 10.35 -4.40 -14.36
N ASP A 93 11.34 -5.25 -14.59
CA ASP A 93 11.28 -6.39 -15.51
C ASP A 93 11.01 -7.70 -14.76
N PHE A 94 9.93 -8.38 -15.16
CA PHE A 94 9.53 -9.70 -14.68
C PHE A 94 10.60 -10.77 -14.90
N ASN A 95 11.20 -10.82 -16.10
CA ASN A 95 12.19 -11.84 -16.41
C ASN A 95 13.45 -11.64 -15.58
N LYS A 96 13.78 -10.39 -15.25
CA LYS A 96 14.91 -10.08 -14.38
C LYS A 96 14.70 -10.61 -12.95
N ILE A 97 13.49 -10.48 -12.39
CA ILE A 97 13.18 -11.03 -11.06
C ILE A 97 13.28 -12.55 -11.07
N LEU A 98 12.71 -13.21 -12.09
CA LEU A 98 12.83 -14.66 -12.23
C LEU A 98 14.28 -15.09 -12.34
N GLN A 99 15.06 -14.44 -13.22
CA GLN A 99 16.48 -14.73 -13.40
C GLN A 99 17.25 -14.59 -12.10
N MET A 100 17.05 -13.48 -11.36
CA MET A 100 17.72 -13.26 -10.08
C MET A 100 17.47 -14.39 -9.08
N TYR A 101 16.26 -14.96 -9.06
CA TYR A 101 15.96 -16.10 -8.19
C TYR A 101 16.63 -17.38 -8.68
N PHE A 102 16.47 -17.70 -9.96
CA PHE A 102 16.98 -18.95 -10.54
C PHE A 102 18.51 -18.99 -10.69
N ASP A 103 19.21 -17.85 -10.65
CA ASP A 103 20.67 -17.81 -10.56
C ASP A 103 21.22 -18.50 -9.28
N PHE A 104 20.37 -18.73 -8.27
CA PHE A 104 20.71 -19.44 -7.03
C PHE A 104 20.13 -20.86 -6.94
N VAL A 105 19.29 -21.26 -7.89
CA VAL A 105 18.65 -22.59 -7.92
C VAL A 105 19.47 -23.50 -8.82
N ASP A 106 19.86 -24.67 -8.31
CA ASP A 106 20.48 -25.69 -9.16
C ASP A 106 19.42 -26.31 -10.08
N GLU A 107 19.66 -26.30 -11.39
CA GLU A 107 18.77 -26.81 -12.44
C GLU A 107 18.33 -28.27 -12.18
N GLU A 108 19.20 -29.09 -11.57
CA GLU A 108 18.88 -30.48 -11.23
C GLU A 108 17.96 -30.61 -10.00
N SER A 109 17.87 -29.54 -9.20
CA SER A 109 17.13 -29.51 -7.92
C SER A 109 15.86 -28.67 -7.93
N VAL A 110 15.57 -27.98 -9.05
CA VAL A 110 14.45 -27.04 -9.16
C VAL A 110 13.11 -27.72 -8.86
N THR A 111 12.32 -27.08 -8.00
CA THR A 111 11.01 -27.60 -7.56
C THR A 111 9.85 -26.73 -8.05
N GLU A 112 8.62 -27.24 -7.95
CA GLU A 112 7.43 -26.40 -8.14
C GLU A 112 7.36 -25.28 -7.09
N THR A 113 7.86 -25.53 -5.88
CA THR A 113 7.96 -24.53 -4.81
C THR A 113 8.86 -23.35 -5.23
N ASP A 114 9.98 -23.62 -5.90
CA ASP A 114 10.88 -22.57 -6.41
C ASP A 114 10.19 -21.66 -7.42
N TRP A 115 9.44 -22.24 -8.36
CA TRP A 115 8.61 -21.46 -9.28
C TRP A 115 7.56 -20.63 -8.55
N ASN A 116 6.88 -21.21 -7.57
CA ASN A 116 5.87 -20.48 -6.79
C ASN A 116 6.48 -19.31 -6.02
N ILE A 117 7.65 -19.49 -5.40
CA ILE A 117 8.39 -18.41 -4.72
C ILE A 117 8.77 -17.31 -5.71
N ALA A 118 9.37 -17.66 -6.85
CA ALA A 118 9.80 -16.68 -7.85
C ALA A 118 8.60 -15.86 -8.37
N TYR A 119 7.46 -16.50 -8.65
CA TYR A 119 6.24 -15.81 -9.06
C TYR A 119 5.61 -14.98 -7.93
N SER A 120 5.69 -15.41 -6.68
CA SER A 120 5.28 -14.57 -5.53
C SER A 120 6.10 -13.29 -5.46
N LEU A 121 7.41 -13.37 -5.68
CA LEU A 121 8.30 -12.19 -5.66
C LEU A 121 7.97 -11.23 -6.81
N VAL A 122 7.69 -11.76 -8.00
CA VAL A 122 7.12 -10.97 -9.09
C VAL A 122 5.87 -10.20 -8.64
N MET A 123 4.90 -10.87 -8.04
CA MET A 123 3.67 -10.21 -7.57
C MET A 123 3.94 -9.14 -6.52
N VAL A 124 4.89 -9.37 -5.59
CA VAL A 124 5.30 -8.38 -4.59
C VAL A 124 5.89 -7.14 -5.25
N ALA A 125 6.66 -7.27 -6.32
CA ALA A 125 7.18 -6.12 -7.06
C ALA A 125 6.05 -5.28 -7.68
N ALA A 126 5.03 -5.93 -8.26
CA ALA A 126 3.84 -5.23 -8.79
C ALA A 126 3.02 -4.55 -7.69
N ILE A 127 2.79 -5.22 -6.55
CA ILE A 127 2.11 -4.64 -5.38
C ILE A 127 2.88 -3.42 -4.87
N TYR A 128 4.20 -3.54 -4.73
CA TYR A 128 5.05 -2.45 -4.26
C TYR A 128 5.05 -1.26 -5.23
N HIS A 129 5.10 -1.52 -6.54
CA HIS A 129 4.97 -0.49 -7.56
C HIS A 129 3.65 0.29 -7.41
N LYS A 130 2.51 -0.41 -7.36
CA LYS A 130 1.20 0.23 -7.14
C LYS A 130 1.15 0.96 -5.81
N TYR A 131 1.67 0.38 -4.73
CA TYR A 131 1.72 1.00 -3.41
C TYR A 131 2.45 2.35 -3.43
N VAL A 132 3.64 2.42 -4.04
CA VAL A 132 4.42 3.66 -4.13
C VAL A 132 3.68 4.71 -4.96
N ASN A 133 3.15 4.33 -6.13
CA ASN A 133 2.49 5.27 -7.04
C ASN A 133 1.16 5.79 -6.50
N SER A 134 0.43 4.95 -5.76
CA SER A 134 -0.86 5.30 -5.17
C SER A 134 -0.77 5.77 -3.72
N ASP A 135 0.41 5.89 -3.10
CA ASP A 135 0.58 6.15 -1.66
C ASP A 135 -0.22 5.18 -0.76
N GLY A 136 -0.32 3.91 -1.18
CA GLY A 136 -1.04 2.84 -0.47
C GLY A 136 -2.57 2.91 -0.60
N PHE A 137 -3.09 3.71 -1.53
CA PHE A 137 -4.52 3.71 -1.87
C PHE A 137 -4.89 2.71 -2.96
N PHE A 138 -3.89 2.17 -3.68
CA PHE A 138 -4.07 1.36 -4.88
C PHE A 138 -5.06 2.03 -5.84
N ASP A 139 -6.06 1.28 -6.29
CA ASP A 139 -7.09 1.76 -7.20
C ASP A 139 -8.24 2.48 -6.47
N SER A 140 -8.22 2.51 -5.14
CA SER A 140 -9.31 3.03 -4.32
C SER A 140 -9.27 4.55 -4.12
N ARG A 141 -8.22 5.24 -4.57
CA ARG A 141 -8.06 6.69 -4.35
C ARG A 141 -9.25 7.48 -4.88
N ASP A 142 -9.66 7.19 -6.12
CA ASP A 142 -10.74 7.93 -6.79
C ASP A 142 -12.12 7.63 -6.19
N PHE A 143 -12.29 6.45 -5.59
CA PHE A 143 -13.51 6.10 -4.86
C PHE A 143 -13.61 6.84 -3.52
N LEU A 144 -12.48 7.02 -2.82
CA LEU A 144 -12.43 7.70 -1.52
C LEU A 144 -12.61 9.22 -1.62
N VAL A 145 -12.18 9.86 -2.72
CA VAL A 145 -12.36 11.32 -2.89
C VAL A 145 -13.80 11.73 -3.22
N ASN A 146 -14.66 10.79 -3.57
CA ASN A 146 -16.08 11.03 -3.86
C ASN A 146 -16.98 10.96 -2.62
N ASP A 147 -16.46 10.50 -1.48
CA ASP A 147 -17.16 10.46 -0.20
C ASP A 147 -16.64 11.55 0.75
N LEU A 148 -17.53 12.44 1.20
CA LEU A 148 -17.17 13.58 2.06
C LEU A 148 -16.53 13.12 3.38
N GLN A 149 -17.00 12.00 3.94
CA GLN A 149 -16.44 11.45 5.18
C GLN A 149 -15.01 10.94 4.95
N SER A 150 -14.80 10.22 3.85
CA SER A 150 -13.49 9.73 3.44
C SER A 150 -12.51 10.87 3.14
N VAL A 151 -12.94 11.94 2.47
CA VAL A 151 -12.12 13.14 2.24
C VAL A 151 -11.75 13.80 3.56
N TYR A 152 -12.73 13.97 4.47
CA TYR A 152 -12.48 14.55 5.77
C TYR A 152 -11.47 13.73 6.57
N ASN A 153 -11.68 12.43 6.71
CA ASN A 153 -10.78 11.56 7.47
C ASN A 153 -9.40 11.51 6.82
N THR A 154 -9.31 11.47 5.49
CA THR A 154 -8.02 11.30 4.80
C THR A 154 -7.16 12.57 4.80
N PHE A 155 -7.77 13.73 4.56
CA PHE A 155 -7.01 14.95 4.27
C PHE A 155 -7.21 16.04 5.33
N VAL A 156 -8.42 16.19 5.87
CA VAL A 156 -8.77 17.34 6.72
C VAL A 156 -8.51 17.05 8.19
N ARG A 157 -9.00 15.92 8.71
CA ARG A 157 -8.85 15.49 10.09
C ARG A 157 -7.40 15.44 10.58
N PRO A 158 -6.42 14.87 9.84
CA PRO A 158 -5.02 14.92 10.27
C PRO A 158 -4.46 16.34 10.40
N ASP A 159 -4.90 17.30 9.56
CA ASP A 159 -4.45 18.68 9.66
C ASP A 159 -5.10 19.41 10.83
N LEU A 160 -6.38 19.14 11.11
CA LEU A 160 -7.06 19.65 12.31
C LEU A 160 -6.43 19.08 13.60
N LEU A 161 -6.04 17.80 13.62
CA LEU A 161 -5.34 17.18 14.74
C LEU A 161 -3.96 17.81 14.98
N LYS A 162 -3.17 18.06 13.93
CA LYS A 162 -1.88 18.77 14.06
C LYS A 162 -2.06 20.18 14.59
N LEU A 163 -3.12 20.87 14.14
CA LEU A 163 -3.44 22.20 14.62
C LEU A 163 -3.84 22.19 16.11
N TYR A 164 -4.66 21.22 16.51
CA TYR A 164 -5.03 20.99 17.91
C TYR A 164 -3.81 20.68 18.77
N GLU A 165 -2.93 19.78 18.33
CA GLU A 165 -1.67 19.44 19.01
C GLU A 165 -0.82 20.70 19.24
N MET A 166 -0.62 21.51 18.19
CA MET A 166 0.17 22.74 18.25
C MET A 166 -0.39 23.75 19.27
N PHE A 167 -1.71 23.88 19.38
CA PHE A 167 -2.35 24.83 20.30
C PHE A 167 -2.42 24.36 21.75
N HIS A 168 -2.41 23.05 21.99
CA HIS A 168 -2.47 22.47 23.33
C HIS A 168 -1.09 22.10 23.89
N ASP A 169 -0.04 22.13 23.06
CA ASP A 169 1.35 22.00 23.52
C ASP A 169 1.76 23.24 24.34
N LYS A 170 2.13 23.02 25.61
CA LYS A 170 2.44 24.08 26.59
C LYS A 170 3.80 24.76 26.38
N LYS A 171 4.43 24.60 25.21
CA LYS A 171 5.71 25.25 24.89
C LYS A 171 5.51 26.76 24.81
N GLN A 172 6.49 27.52 25.32
CA GLN A 172 6.46 28.99 25.25
C GLN A 172 6.37 29.45 23.78
N ILE A 173 5.26 30.07 23.43
CA ILE A 173 5.05 30.71 22.13
C ILE A 173 5.98 31.93 22.06
N LYS A 174 6.95 31.90 21.13
CA LYS A 174 7.92 32.99 20.93
C LYS A 174 7.49 34.04 19.89
N SER A 175 6.38 33.80 19.19
CA SER A 175 5.92 34.64 18.08
C SER A 175 4.40 34.81 18.12
N ASN A 176 3.93 36.04 17.99
CA ASN A 176 2.50 36.40 17.92
C ASN A 176 2.08 36.69 16.47
N THR A 177 2.62 35.96 15.50
CA THR A 177 2.28 36.14 14.07
C THR A 177 1.79 34.83 13.46
N ILE A 178 0.90 34.94 12.48
CA ILE A 178 0.39 33.82 11.69
C ILE A 178 0.91 33.98 10.28
N ARG A 179 1.60 32.96 9.75
CA ARG A 179 2.07 32.94 8.37
C ARG A 179 1.17 32.00 7.56
N ILE A 180 0.55 32.53 6.50
CA ILE A 180 -0.30 31.77 5.59
C ILE A 180 0.35 31.82 4.21
N GLU A 181 0.49 30.66 3.58
CA GLU A 181 0.97 30.50 2.21
C GLU A 181 -0.15 29.91 1.36
N TYR A 182 -0.51 30.58 0.28
CA TYR A 182 -1.56 30.16 -0.64
C TYR A 182 -1.27 30.67 -2.05
N ASN A 183 -1.41 29.81 -3.06
CA ASN A 183 -1.18 30.17 -4.47
C ASN A 183 0.18 30.87 -4.72
N ASN A 184 1.25 30.39 -4.07
CA ASN A 184 2.59 30.99 -4.09
C ASN A 184 2.68 32.43 -3.53
N GLU A 185 1.64 32.94 -2.87
CA GLU A 185 1.66 34.18 -2.11
C GLU A 185 1.77 33.88 -0.62
N VAL A 186 2.50 34.73 0.11
CA VAL A 186 2.71 34.60 1.55
C VAL A 186 2.26 35.87 2.23
N ILE A 187 1.34 35.75 3.18
CA ILE A 187 0.95 36.82 4.09
C ILE A 187 1.37 36.47 5.52
N THR A 188 1.75 37.50 6.27
CA THR A 188 1.99 37.40 7.71
C THR A 188 1.01 38.32 8.41
N LEU A 189 0.20 37.77 9.31
CA LEU A 189 -0.82 38.48 10.08
C LEU A 189 -0.35 38.63 11.53
N ASP A 190 -0.69 39.75 12.15
CA ASP A 190 -0.53 39.93 13.59
C ASP A 190 -1.62 39.16 14.34
N ASN A 191 -1.22 38.31 15.28
CA ASN A 191 -2.11 37.53 16.14
C ASN A 191 -2.30 38.23 17.50
N CYS A 192 -2.58 39.54 17.48
CA CYS A 192 -2.85 40.32 18.69
C CYS A 192 -3.98 39.68 19.51
N ASP A 193 -3.81 39.66 20.84
CA ASP A 193 -4.73 39.02 21.80
C ASP A 193 -5.08 37.56 21.48
N ASN A 194 -4.24 36.87 20.68
CA ASN A 194 -4.47 35.52 20.22
C ASN A 194 -5.82 35.31 19.52
N TRP A 195 -6.31 36.32 18.76
CA TRP A 195 -7.63 36.29 18.11
C TRP A 195 -7.86 35.02 17.28
N PHE A 196 -6.83 34.50 16.60
CA PHE A 196 -6.96 33.30 15.79
C PHE A 196 -7.16 32.04 16.62
N MET A 197 -6.40 31.88 17.70
CA MET A 197 -6.57 30.76 18.64
C MET A 197 -7.96 30.82 19.28
N ASN A 198 -8.40 32.01 19.71
CA ASN A 198 -9.72 32.19 20.30
C ASN A 198 -10.85 31.87 19.30
N MET A 199 -10.63 32.06 18.01
CA MET A 199 -11.58 31.70 16.96
C MET A 199 -11.61 30.18 16.70
N ILE A 200 -10.44 29.55 16.56
CA ILE A 200 -10.32 28.18 16.06
C ILE A 200 -10.40 27.12 17.16
N THR A 201 -9.94 27.39 18.38
CA THR A 201 -9.96 26.41 19.49
C THR A 201 -11.37 25.91 19.79
N PRO A 202 -12.41 26.77 19.92
CA PRO A 202 -13.79 26.28 20.13
C PRO A 202 -14.32 25.42 18.99
N TYR A 203 -13.85 25.67 17.74
CA TYR A 203 -14.19 24.82 16.61
C TYR A 203 -13.53 23.44 16.75
N LEU A 204 -12.24 23.40 17.04
CA LEU A 204 -11.53 22.12 17.22
C LEU A 204 -12.14 21.31 18.37
N ASP A 205 -12.39 21.92 19.53
CA ASP A 205 -12.98 21.26 20.69
C ASP A 205 -14.36 20.66 20.38
N LYS A 206 -15.17 21.39 19.61
CA LYS A 206 -16.51 20.93 19.24
C LYS A 206 -16.48 19.84 18.17
N TYR A 207 -15.67 19.98 17.12
CA TYR A 207 -15.80 19.15 15.92
C TYR A 207 -14.76 18.04 15.80
N LEU A 208 -13.62 18.12 16.50
CA LEU A 208 -12.58 17.10 16.39
C LEU A 208 -12.91 15.84 17.21
N GLY A 209 -13.65 16.00 18.30
CA GLY A 209 -14.10 14.88 19.13
C GLY A 209 -13.00 14.21 19.95
N VAL A 210 -11.85 14.86 20.11
CA VAL A 210 -10.75 14.43 21.01
C VAL A 210 -10.91 15.09 22.37
N SER A 211 -10.60 14.36 23.44
CA SER A 211 -10.76 14.81 24.83
C SER A 211 -9.47 15.30 25.48
N SER A 212 -8.31 15.05 24.86
CA SER A 212 -7.01 15.53 25.36
C SER A 212 -5.93 15.65 24.27
N LEU A 213 -4.82 16.30 24.62
CA LEU A 213 -3.62 16.36 23.77
C LEU A 213 -3.06 14.96 23.52
N GLU A 214 -3.02 14.11 24.55
CA GLU A 214 -2.52 12.73 24.43
C GLU A 214 -3.38 11.90 23.48
N GLU A 215 -4.70 12.07 23.49
CA GLU A 215 -5.59 11.38 22.56
C GLU A 215 -5.35 11.84 21.12
N ALA A 216 -5.22 13.14 20.88
CA ALA A 216 -4.93 13.68 19.55
C ALA A 216 -3.57 13.19 19.03
N GLN A 217 -2.55 13.15 19.88
CA GLN A 217 -1.21 12.65 19.55
C GLN A 217 -1.22 11.16 19.24
N LYS A 218 -1.90 10.37 20.07
CA LYS A 218 -2.07 8.94 19.85
C LYS A 218 -2.78 8.66 18.51
N GLU A 219 -3.84 9.42 18.21
CA GLU A 219 -4.54 9.30 16.94
C GLU A 219 -3.65 9.69 15.75
N LEU A 220 -2.88 10.77 15.87
CA LEU A 220 -1.90 11.16 14.84
C LEU A 220 -0.83 10.10 14.62
N GLU A 221 -0.41 9.39 15.68
CA GLU A 221 0.61 8.34 15.58
C GLU A 221 0.05 7.04 14.99
N GLU A 222 -1.13 6.62 15.45
CA GLU A 222 -1.74 5.33 15.09
C GLU A 222 -2.51 5.38 13.76
N ASP A 223 -3.30 6.44 13.53
CA ASP A 223 -4.24 6.53 12.41
C ASP A 223 -3.72 7.43 11.27
N TYR A 224 -2.81 8.37 11.58
CA TYR A 224 -2.25 9.34 10.60
C TYR A 224 -0.72 9.48 10.67
N PRO A 225 0.04 8.38 10.70
CA PRO A 225 1.47 8.42 10.98
C PRO A 225 2.16 9.48 10.13
N THR A 226 2.74 10.49 10.82
CA THR A 226 3.09 11.78 10.22
C THR A 226 4.01 11.59 9.01
N LYS A 227 3.61 12.14 7.86
CA LYS A 227 4.42 12.30 6.63
C LYS A 227 5.70 13.16 6.82
N GLY A 228 6.04 13.53 8.05
CA GLY A 228 7.10 14.48 8.43
C GLY A 228 8.55 13.98 8.31
N ARG A 229 8.80 12.83 7.69
CA ARG A 229 10.11 12.52 7.12
C ARG A 229 9.91 12.03 5.70
N LYS A 230 9.93 12.97 4.74
CA LYS A 230 10.08 12.68 3.31
C LYS A 230 11.03 11.48 3.13
N GLY A 231 10.54 10.44 2.45
CA GLY A 231 11.32 9.39 1.82
C GLY A 231 12.00 8.34 2.71
N ARG A 232 12.40 8.62 3.96
CA ARG A 232 13.37 7.73 4.66
C ARG A 232 12.78 6.80 5.73
N LYS A 233 11.64 7.12 6.36
CA LYS A 233 11.05 6.30 7.44
C LYS A 233 9.92 5.35 6.98
N LYS A 234 8.98 5.81 6.15
CA LYS A 234 7.91 4.95 5.58
C LYS A 234 8.51 3.91 4.63
N ASN A 235 9.47 4.32 3.78
CA ASN A 235 10.29 3.41 2.99
C ASN A 235 11.06 2.43 3.89
N SER A 236 11.49 2.84 5.10
CA SER A 236 12.13 1.91 6.04
C SER A 236 11.16 0.85 6.55
N ILE A 237 9.91 1.20 6.90
CA ILE A 237 8.96 0.20 7.44
C ILE A 237 8.54 -0.80 6.36
N VAL A 238 8.20 -0.34 5.15
CA VAL A 238 7.88 -1.25 4.04
C VAL A 238 9.09 -2.06 3.60
N ALA A 239 10.30 -1.45 3.59
CA ALA A 239 11.53 -2.19 3.32
C ALA A 239 11.78 -3.26 4.39
N ASP A 240 11.65 -2.93 5.67
CA ASP A 240 11.85 -3.85 6.79
C ASP A 240 10.82 -4.99 6.74
N TRP A 241 9.58 -4.69 6.37
CA TRP A 241 8.53 -5.70 6.17
C TRP A 241 8.81 -6.62 4.99
N ILE A 242 9.06 -6.07 3.79
CA ILE A 242 9.40 -6.87 2.60
C ILE A 242 10.67 -7.70 2.87
N LEU A 243 11.69 -7.10 3.47
CA LEU A 243 12.93 -7.78 3.85
C LEU A 243 12.66 -8.99 4.76
N TRP A 244 11.89 -8.77 5.83
CA TRP A 244 11.52 -9.81 6.77
C TRP A 244 10.74 -10.92 6.07
N GLN A 245 9.68 -10.57 5.35
CA GLN A 245 8.77 -11.54 4.75
C GLN A 245 9.40 -12.32 3.61
N THR A 246 10.17 -11.67 2.74
CA THR A 246 10.97 -12.37 1.74
C THR A 246 11.98 -13.31 2.39
N SER A 247 12.63 -12.93 3.50
CA SER A 247 13.52 -13.86 4.20
C SER A 247 12.82 -15.11 4.74
N GLN A 248 11.55 -14.97 5.18
CA GLN A 248 10.74 -16.09 5.65
C GLN A 248 10.30 -16.97 4.48
N LEU A 249 9.82 -16.37 3.38
CA LEU A 249 9.45 -17.10 2.16
C LEU A 249 10.63 -17.92 1.61
N LEU A 250 11.84 -17.35 1.61
CA LEU A 250 13.05 -18.02 1.14
C LEU A 250 13.42 -19.26 1.97
N GLN A 251 12.88 -19.45 3.18
CA GLN A 251 13.09 -20.71 3.90
C GLN A 251 12.46 -21.92 3.20
N LEU A 252 11.54 -21.68 2.26
CA LEU A 252 10.90 -22.70 1.46
C LEU A 252 11.67 -23.02 0.16
N SER A 253 12.70 -22.25 -0.18
CA SER A 253 13.48 -22.44 -1.42
C SER A 253 14.31 -23.72 -1.39
N SER A 254 14.58 -24.32 -2.55
CA SER A 254 15.44 -25.50 -2.66
C SER A 254 16.89 -25.26 -2.23
N PHE A 255 17.35 -24.01 -2.24
CA PHE A 255 18.69 -23.61 -1.81
C PHE A 255 18.75 -23.11 -0.36
N ALA A 256 17.72 -23.39 0.45
CA ALA A 256 17.72 -23.14 1.88
C ALA A 256 18.50 -24.23 2.65
N ASP A 257 19.32 -23.83 3.62
CA ASP A 257 19.98 -24.78 4.52
C ASP A 257 19.10 -25.09 5.73
N ALA A 258 19.00 -26.37 6.07
CA ALA A 258 18.33 -26.80 7.29
C ALA A 258 18.98 -26.16 8.54
N ASN A 259 18.16 -25.61 9.44
CA ASN A 259 18.55 -25.03 10.73
C ASN A 259 19.33 -23.71 10.69
N VAL A 260 19.37 -23.01 9.56
CA VAL A 260 19.94 -21.65 9.46
C VAL A 260 18.85 -20.67 9.12
N GLN A 261 18.77 -19.53 9.81
CA GLN A 261 17.74 -18.51 9.53
C GLN A 261 17.85 -17.93 8.12
N ILE A 262 19.08 -17.69 7.64
CA ILE A 262 19.35 -17.34 6.26
C ILE A 262 20.80 -17.71 5.92
N ASN A 263 21.01 -18.51 4.88
CA ASN A 263 22.34 -18.88 4.43
C ASN A 263 22.95 -17.79 3.53
N LYS A 264 24.16 -18.05 2.98
CA LYS A 264 24.86 -17.06 2.15
C LYS A 264 24.13 -16.78 0.84
N SER A 265 23.58 -17.81 0.19
CA SER A 265 22.85 -17.67 -1.09
C SER A 265 21.55 -16.88 -0.91
N GLN A 266 20.75 -17.24 0.09
CA GLN A 266 19.53 -16.51 0.42
C GLN A 266 19.83 -15.06 0.82
N ALA A 267 20.92 -14.81 1.56
CA ALA A 267 21.33 -13.45 1.92
C ALA A 267 21.75 -12.62 0.70
N ALA A 268 22.50 -13.21 -0.24
CA ALA A 268 22.91 -12.55 -1.47
C ALA A 268 21.71 -12.21 -2.34
N PHE A 269 20.82 -13.19 -2.60
CA PHE A 269 19.58 -12.97 -3.32
C PHE A 269 18.74 -11.85 -2.69
N LEU A 270 18.57 -11.88 -1.36
CA LEU A 270 17.75 -10.90 -0.65
C LEU A 270 18.31 -9.47 -0.81
N LEU A 271 19.63 -9.29 -0.76
CA LEU A 271 20.25 -7.98 -1.02
C LEU A 271 20.01 -7.52 -2.45
N ASP A 272 20.21 -8.39 -3.44
CA ASP A 272 20.02 -8.03 -4.83
C ASP A 272 18.56 -7.69 -5.14
N TYR A 273 17.61 -8.46 -4.59
CA TYR A 273 16.18 -8.19 -4.73
C TYR A 273 15.77 -6.85 -4.08
N MET A 274 16.27 -6.57 -2.87
CA MET A 274 15.99 -5.31 -2.18
C MET A 274 16.60 -4.09 -2.90
N LYS A 275 17.78 -4.24 -3.51
CA LYS A 275 18.39 -3.21 -4.38
C LYS A 275 17.56 -2.99 -5.64
N TYR A 276 17.11 -4.09 -6.25
CA TYR A 276 16.31 -4.04 -7.46
C TYR A 276 14.98 -3.31 -7.26
N LEU A 277 14.34 -3.50 -6.10
CA LEU A 277 13.15 -2.74 -5.70
C LEU A 277 13.44 -1.28 -5.26
N GLY A 278 14.71 -0.84 -5.24
CA GLY A 278 15.10 0.48 -4.76
C GLY A 278 14.89 0.69 -3.26
N LEU A 279 14.75 -0.39 -2.47
CA LEU A 279 14.52 -0.34 -1.02
C LEU A 279 15.83 -0.15 -0.23
N ILE A 280 16.97 -0.50 -0.84
CA ILE A 280 18.31 -0.23 -0.34
C ILE A 280 19.18 0.37 -1.45
N GLU A 281 20.06 1.30 -1.08
CA GLU A 281 21.04 1.89 -2.00
C GLU A 281 22.24 0.96 -2.13
N GLU A 282 22.73 0.77 -3.36
CA GLU A 282 23.97 0.06 -3.66
C GLU A 282 25.16 0.72 -2.94
N ASP A 283 26.12 -0.09 -2.47
CA ASP A 283 27.28 0.34 -1.67
C ASP A 283 26.96 1.05 -0.34
N SER A 284 25.69 1.09 0.07
CA SER A 284 25.32 1.65 1.37
C SER A 284 25.65 0.68 2.52
N GLN A 285 25.65 1.17 3.76
CA GLN A 285 25.79 0.30 4.94
C GLN A 285 24.71 -0.79 5.03
N LYS A 286 23.57 -0.63 4.32
CA LYS A 286 22.50 -1.62 4.25
C LYS A 286 22.77 -2.70 3.20
N ASP A 287 23.64 -2.43 2.22
CA ASP A 287 24.14 -3.39 1.22
C ASP A 287 25.35 -4.17 1.77
N ASP A 288 25.19 -4.71 2.98
CA ASP A 288 26.22 -5.51 3.65
C ASP A 288 25.58 -6.72 4.34
N MET A 289 26.21 -7.88 4.17
CA MET A 289 25.68 -9.15 4.67
C MET A 289 25.67 -9.25 6.20
N LEU A 290 26.60 -8.59 6.91
CA LEU A 290 26.58 -8.56 8.37
C LEU A 290 25.46 -7.65 8.88
N ASN A 291 25.28 -6.48 8.24
CA ASN A 291 24.17 -5.57 8.54
C ASN A 291 22.82 -6.24 8.29
N LEU A 292 22.65 -6.92 7.16
CA LEU A 292 21.45 -7.69 6.83
C LEU A 292 21.08 -8.67 7.95
N ARG A 293 22.05 -9.49 8.39
CA ARG A 293 21.84 -10.48 9.45
C ARG A 293 21.51 -9.83 10.79
N ALA A 294 22.16 -8.72 11.13
CA ALA A 294 21.83 -7.96 12.34
C ALA A 294 20.39 -7.40 12.28
N THR A 295 19.99 -6.88 11.12
CA THR A 295 18.64 -6.36 10.86
C THR A 295 17.59 -7.46 10.96
N LEU A 296 17.78 -8.60 10.30
CA LEU A 296 16.85 -9.75 10.39
C LEU A 296 16.71 -10.28 11.83
N ASN A 297 17.79 -10.27 12.61
CA ASN A 297 17.73 -10.64 14.04
C ASN A 297 16.93 -9.63 14.87
N ASN A 298 16.99 -8.34 14.53
CA ASN A 298 16.18 -7.32 15.17
C ASN A 298 14.69 -7.48 14.80
N LEU A 299 14.40 -7.66 13.51
CA LEU A 299 13.05 -7.85 12.99
C LEU A 299 12.39 -9.11 13.55
N LYS A 300 13.14 -10.21 13.71
CA LYS A 300 12.65 -11.42 14.38
C LYS A 300 12.15 -11.16 15.80
N LYS A 301 12.81 -10.27 16.55
CA LYS A 301 12.42 -9.95 17.95
C LYS A 301 11.22 -9.01 18.00
N ASN A 302 11.17 -8.05 17.07
CA ASN A 302 10.17 -6.99 17.09
C ASN A 302 8.92 -7.30 16.26
N ASN A 303 9.01 -8.30 15.37
CA ASN A 303 8.02 -8.72 14.38
C ASN A 303 7.30 -7.53 13.72
N PRO A 304 7.86 -6.97 12.63
CA PRO A 304 7.31 -5.75 12.03
C PRO A 304 5.82 -5.92 11.72
N LYS A 305 5.02 -4.87 11.93
CA LYS A 305 3.62 -4.83 11.47
C LYS A 305 3.52 -3.82 10.35
N PHE A 306 2.89 -4.21 9.26
CA PHE A 306 2.70 -3.37 8.10
C PHE A 306 1.32 -3.60 7.50
N SER A 307 0.71 -2.51 7.03
CA SER A 307 -0.50 -2.53 6.21
C SER A 307 -0.15 -1.88 4.88
N TRP A 308 -0.47 -2.58 3.79
CA TRP A 308 -0.40 -2.02 2.45
C TRP A 308 -1.37 -0.85 2.28
N TRP A 309 -2.54 -0.96 2.89
CA TRP A 309 -3.58 0.05 2.83
C TRP A 309 -3.23 1.24 3.72
N ASN A 310 -3.23 2.42 3.10
CA ASN A 310 -3.10 3.71 3.77
C ASN A 310 -4.46 4.42 3.83
N ILE A 311 -5.51 3.66 4.16
CA ILE A 311 -6.86 4.17 4.34
C ILE A 311 -7.02 4.51 5.83
N PRO A 312 -7.17 5.80 6.20
CA PRO A 312 -7.34 6.14 7.60
C PRO A 312 -8.66 5.61 8.13
N LYS A 313 -8.71 5.34 9.44
CA LYS A 313 -9.94 4.91 10.09
C LYS A 313 -11.01 5.97 9.87
N GLN A 314 -12.17 5.51 9.37
CA GLN A 314 -13.32 6.39 9.21
C GLN A 314 -13.86 6.74 10.60
N LYS A 315 -13.59 7.96 11.06
CA LYS A 315 -14.14 8.49 12.30
C LYS A 315 -15.26 9.47 11.97
N GLU A 316 -16.34 9.36 12.72
CA GLU A 316 -17.36 10.39 12.72
C GLU A 316 -16.83 11.57 13.54
N SER A 317 -17.00 12.77 13.03
CA SER A 317 -16.90 13.97 13.85
C SER A 317 -18.18 14.05 14.66
N PRO A 318 -18.13 14.12 16.01
CA PRO A 318 -19.33 14.12 16.85
C PRO A 318 -20.34 15.21 16.51
N ASN A 319 -19.90 16.25 15.78
CA ASN A 319 -20.72 17.39 15.39
C ASN A 319 -20.66 17.74 13.89
N ASN A 320 -19.99 16.96 13.04
CA ASN A 320 -20.03 17.13 11.58
C ASN A 320 -20.86 16.01 10.94
N PRO A 321 -22.16 16.22 10.68
CA PRO A 321 -22.97 15.19 10.05
C PRO A 321 -22.58 15.08 8.57
N PHE A 322 -21.87 14.03 8.17
CA PHE A 322 -21.55 13.74 6.77
C PHE A 322 -22.78 13.31 5.93
N ASN A 323 -24.00 13.49 6.44
CA ASN A 323 -25.24 13.13 5.77
C ASN A 323 -25.76 14.25 4.85
N ALA A 324 -25.81 13.94 3.55
CA ALA A 324 -26.66 14.38 2.44
C ALA A 324 -27.07 15.87 2.22
N ASP A 325 -26.96 16.79 3.18
CA ASP A 325 -27.50 18.15 3.05
C ASP A 325 -26.45 19.27 3.30
N ILE A 326 -25.17 19.03 3.02
CA ILE A 326 -24.13 20.06 3.13
C ILE A 326 -23.88 20.74 1.78
N HIS A 327 -24.81 21.61 1.40
CA HIS A 327 -24.49 22.78 0.57
C HIS A 327 -24.02 23.98 1.40
N ARG A 328 -23.78 23.82 2.71
CA ARG A 328 -23.49 24.95 3.63
C ARG A 328 -22.61 24.54 4.80
N ALA A 329 -21.30 24.38 4.59
CA ALA A 329 -20.29 24.53 5.65
C ALA A 329 -18.84 24.51 5.12
N TRP A 330 -18.61 25.13 3.95
CA TRP A 330 -17.27 25.47 3.48
C TRP A 330 -17.27 26.93 3.03
#